data_AF-A0A2A4QI25-F1
#
_entry.id   AF-A0A2A4QI25-F1
#
_cell.length_a   1.000
_cell.length_b   1.000
_cell.length_c   1.000
_cell.angle_alpha   90.00
_cell.angle_beta   90.00
_cell.angle_gamma   90.00
#
_symmetry.space_group_name_H-M   'P 1'
#
loop_
_entity.id
_entity.type
_entity.pdbx_description
1 polymer ?
#
loop_
_entity_poly.entity_id
_entity_poly.type
_entity_poly.pdbx_seq_one_letter_code
_entity_poly.pdbx_strand_id
1 'polypeptide(L)'
;MAQYIVVANSKELIFEVEDNFQKQTFRNRCYINTAHGKHLLNVPIQHGKENKQKTKDIKIDYKDDWHKLHLKTLETAYNSSPFFEFYID
;
A
#
# COMPACT_ATOMS: atom_id res chain seq x y z
N MET A 1 -9.07 -10.83 15.26
CA MET A 1 -8.97 -12.30 15.11
C MET A 1 -10.29 -12.97 14.70
N ALA A 2 -11.45 -12.57 15.25
CA ALA A 2 -12.75 -13.16 14.88
C ALA A 2 -13.16 -12.98 13.40
N GLN A 3 -12.80 -11.86 12.77
CA GLN A 3 -13.15 -11.57 11.37
C GLN A 3 -12.57 -12.58 10.37
N TYR A 4 -11.34 -13.06 10.57
CA TYR A 4 -10.69 -14.01 9.66
C TYR A 4 -11.33 -15.41 9.69
N ILE A 5 -11.83 -15.84 10.86
CA ILE A 5 -12.51 -17.14 11.01
C ILE A 5 -13.86 -17.11 10.28
N VAL A 6 -14.57 -15.98 10.33
CA VAL A 6 -15.85 -15.81 9.63
C VAL A 6 -15.65 -15.77 8.11
N VAL A 7 -14.62 -15.07 7.63
CA VAL A 7 -14.22 -15.03 6.21
C VAL A 7 -13.83 -16.43 5.69
N ALA A 8 -13.13 -17.24 6.50
CA ALA A 8 -12.74 -18.58 6.09
C ALA A 8 -13.90 -19.57 6.02
N ASN A 9 -14.96 -19.37 6.83
CA ASN A 9 -16.13 -20.26 6.88
C ASN A 9 -17.30 -19.79 5.99
N SER A 10 -17.22 -18.62 5.37
CA SER A 10 -18.25 -18.10 4.47
C SER A 10 -18.17 -18.76 3.09
N LYS A 11 -19.31 -19.25 2.58
CA LYS A 11 -19.42 -19.82 1.22
C LYS A 11 -19.26 -18.77 0.12
N GLU A 12 -19.62 -17.53 0.41
CA GLU A 12 -19.50 -16.39 -0.50
C GLU A 12 -18.90 -15.21 0.24
N LEU A 13 -17.95 -14.55 -0.43
CA LEU A 13 -17.28 -13.34 0.03
C LEU A 13 -17.65 -12.21 -0.91
N ILE A 14 -18.41 -11.25 -0.40
CA ILE A 14 -18.77 -10.03 -1.14
C ILE A 14 -17.90 -8.90 -0.60
N PHE A 15 -17.11 -8.30 -1.49
CA PHE A 15 -16.33 -7.12 -1.17
C PHE A 15 -17.10 -5.86 -1.58
N GLU A 16 -17.15 -4.88 -0.68
CA GLU A 16 -17.68 -3.56 -1.01
C GLU A 16 -16.65 -2.80 -1.85
N VAL A 17 -16.96 -2.58 -3.13
CA VAL A 17 -16.04 -1.99 -4.12
C VAL A 17 -16.35 -0.53 -4.46
N GLU A 18 -17.49 0.01 -4.02
CA GLU A 18 -17.94 1.37 -4.36
C GLU A 18 -17.58 2.44 -3.31
N ASP A 19 -16.73 2.09 -2.35
CA ASP A 19 -16.35 2.97 -1.26
C ASP A 19 -15.54 4.20 -1.74
N ASN A 20 -15.72 5.31 -1.02
CA ASN A 20 -15.00 6.55 -1.28
C ASN A 20 -13.54 6.42 -0.88
N PHE A 21 -12.66 7.08 -1.63
CA PHE A 21 -11.24 7.10 -1.31
C PHE A 21 -11.00 7.85 0.00
N GLN A 22 -10.55 7.12 1.00
CA GLN A 22 -10.13 7.68 2.27
C GLN A 22 -8.64 8.01 2.21
N LYS A 23 -8.32 9.30 2.30
CA LYS A 23 -6.95 9.79 2.42
C LYS A 23 -6.31 9.25 3.70
N GLN A 24 -4.99 9.12 3.69
CA GLN A 24 -4.19 8.71 4.85
C GLN A 24 -4.43 7.28 5.35
N THR A 25 -5.03 6.43 4.53
CA THR A 25 -5.23 5.01 4.84
C THR A 25 -4.19 4.13 4.15
N PHE A 26 -4.18 2.84 4.49
CA PHE A 26 -3.33 1.84 3.84
C PHE A 26 -3.61 1.66 2.33
N ARG A 27 -4.65 2.30 1.77
CA ARG A 27 -4.95 2.25 0.33
C ARG A 27 -3.85 2.88 -0.54
N ASN A 28 -3.13 3.88 -0.03
CA ASN A 28 -2.01 4.51 -0.74
C ASN A 28 -0.75 4.65 0.14
N ARG A 29 -0.75 4.03 1.32
CA ARG A 29 0.34 4.11 2.31
C ARG A 29 0.72 2.73 2.81
N CYS A 30 2.00 2.50 2.98
CA CYS A 30 2.53 1.27 3.57
C CYS A 30 3.64 1.62 4.57
N TYR A 31 3.64 0.96 5.72
CA TYR A 31 4.74 1.09 6.69
C TYR A 31 5.66 -0.11 6.56
N ILE A 32 6.93 0.16 6.36
CA ILE A 32 7.99 -0.86 6.33
C ILE A 32 8.92 -0.66 7.53
N ASN A 33 9.53 -1.75 8.00
CA ASN A 33 10.55 -1.66 9.03
C ASN A 33 11.91 -1.51 8.36
N THR A 34 12.66 -0.52 8.81
CA THR A 34 14.02 -0.23 8.35
C THR A 34 14.96 -0.27 9.55
N ALA A 35 16.28 -0.25 9.30
CA ALA A 35 17.28 -0.13 10.37
C ALA A 35 17.07 1.10 11.28
N HIS A 36 16.42 2.15 10.78
CA HIS A 36 16.10 3.37 11.52
C HIS A 36 14.68 3.40 12.11
N GLY A 37 13.98 2.25 12.11
CA GLY A 37 12.60 2.12 12.59
C GLY A 37 11.56 2.10 11.47
N LYS A 38 10.29 2.40 11.82
CA LYS A 38 9.16 2.39 10.88
C LYS A 38 9.28 3.54 9.87
N HIS A 39 9.34 3.19 8.59
CA HIS A 39 9.35 4.15 7.48
C HIS A 39 8.02 4.08 6.71
N LEU A 40 7.51 5.24 6.31
CA LEU A 40 6.26 5.36 5.55
C LEU A 40 6.56 5.46 4.05
N LEU A 41 6.09 4.49 3.28
CA LEU A 41 5.97 4.57 1.84
C LEU A 41 4.60 5.16 1.48
N ASN A 42 4.57 6.18 0.63
CA ASN A 42 3.33 6.86 0.25
C ASN A 42 3.26 7.00 -1.27
N VAL A 43 2.29 6.31 -1.87
CA VAL A 43 2.00 6.41 -3.31
C VAL A 43 1.19 7.68 -3.55
N PRO A 44 1.70 8.64 -4.35
CA PRO A 44 0.97 9.86 -4.67
C PRO A 44 -0.16 9.54 -5.65
N ILE A 45 -1.26 10.29 -5.51
CA ILE A 45 -2.45 10.15 -6.33
C ILE A 45 -2.78 11.47 -6.99
N GLN A 46 -3.40 11.41 -8.16
CA GLN A 46 -3.91 12.60 -8.84
C GLN A 46 -5.09 13.15 -8.05
N HIS A 47 -4.96 14.36 -7.53
CA HIS A 47 -6.04 15.04 -6.84
C HIS A 47 -7.08 15.53 -7.85
N GLY A 48 -8.28 14.95 -7.83
CA GLY A 48 -9.43 15.48 -8.55
C GLY A 48 -9.97 16.77 -7.91
N LYS A 49 -10.79 17.52 -8.66
CA LYS A 49 -11.47 18.71 -8.15
C LYS A 49 -12.51 18.41 -7.07
N GLU A 50 -12.98 17.17 -7.01
CA GLU A 50 -13.99 16.74 -6.03
C GLU A 50 -13.34 16.18 -4.77
N ASN A 51 -13.85 16.59 -3.61
CA ASN A 51 -13.37 16.12 -2.30
C ASN A 51 -13.73 14.65 -2.00
N LYS A 52 -14.65 14.04 -2.77
CA LYS A 52 -15.12 12.67 -2.60
C LYS A 52 -15.09 11.94 -3.94
N GLN A 53 -14.00 11.23 -4.21
CA GLN A 53 -13.86 10.37 -5.38
C GLN A 53 -13.97 8.92 -4.94
N LYS A 54 -14.60 8.05 -5.74
CA LYS A 54 -14.61 6.62 -5.46
C LYS A 54 -13.21 6.06 -5.60
N THR A 55 -12.89 5.07 -4.77
CA THR A 55 -11.55 4.44 -4.78
C THR A 55 -11.16 3.92 -6.16
N LYS A 56 -12.11 3.35 -6.91
CA LYS A 56 -11.91 2.84 -8.28
C LYS A 56 -11.53 3.91 -9.32
N ASP A 57 -11.89 5.16 -9.07
CA ASP A 57 -11.67 6.27 -10.00
C ASP A 57 -10.36 7.03 -9.70
N ILE A 58 -9.67 6.66 -8.62
CA ILE A 58 -8.39 7.26 -8.23
C ILE A 58 -7.29 6.81 -9.18
N LYS A 59 -6.54 7.79 -9.69
CA LYS A 59 -5.37 7.55 -10.53
C LYS A 59 -4.09 7.83 -9.76
N ILE A 60 -3.08 7.00 -9.98
CA ILE A 60 -1.74 7.20 -9.43
C ILE A 60 -1.08 8.38 -10.15
N ASP A 61 -0.40 9.24 -9.40
CA ASP A 61 0.40 10.32 -9.98
C ASP A 61 1.82 9.82 -10.27
N TYR A 62 2.27 9.94 -11.52
CA TYR A 62 3.60 9.52 -11.97
C TYR A 62 4.50 10.71 -12.32
N LYS A 63 4.12 11.94 -11.94
CA LYS A 63 4.97 13.13 -12.15
C LYS A 63 6.31 13.03 -11.41
N ASP A 64 6.31 12.37 -10.26
CA ASP A 64 7.50 12.16 -9.44
C ASP A 64 8.00 10.72 -9.53
N ASP A 65 9.31 10.52 -9.36
CA ASP A 65 9.97 9.21 -9.37
C ASP A 65 9.81 8.42 -8.05
N TRP A 66 8.63 8.51 -7.41
CA TRP A 66 8.35 7.85 -6.12
C TRP A 66 8.55 6.33 -6.16
N HIS A 67 8.32 5.70 -7.32
CA HIS A 67 8.51 4.27 -7.53
C HIS A 67 9.99 3.87 -7.39
N LYS A 68 10.92 4.65 -7.98
CA LYS A 68 12.36 4.43 -7.83
C LYS A 68 12.81 4.67 -6.40
N LEU A 69 12.25 5.68 -5.74
CA LEU A 69 12.53 5.95 -4.33
C LEU A 69 12.08 4.78 -3.45
N HIS A 70 10.86 4.28 -3.64
CA HIS A 70 10.35 3.13 -2.90
C HIS A 70 11.21 1.88 -3.10
N LEU A 71 11.63 1.58 -4.34
CA LEU A 71 12.53 0.46 -4.63
C LEU A 71 13.86 0.60 -3.88
N LYS A 72 14.50 1.77 -3.96
CA LYS A 72 15.74 2.04 -3.21
C LYS A 72 15.57 1.93 -1.70
N THR A 73 14.44 2.39 -1.17
CA THR A 73 14.14 2.26 0.26
C THR A 73 13.98 0.80 0.66
N LEU A 74 13.29 -0.02 -0.15
CA LEU A 74 13.16 -1.46 0.09
C LEU A 74 14.51 -2.16 0.03
N GLU A 75 15.32 -1.88 -0.98
CA GLU A 75 16.69 -2.39 -1.10
C GLU A 75 17.51 -2.02 0.15
N THR A 76 17.53 -0.76 0.54
CA THR A 76 18.31 -0.31 1.70
C THR A 76 17.80 -0.89 3.02
N ALA A 77 16.49 -1.03 3.17
CA ALA A 77 15.87 -1.52 4.41
C ALA A 77 16.11 -3.01 4.62
N TYR A 78 16.13 -3.78 3.53
CA TYR A 78 16.15 -5.24 3.61
C TYR A 78 17.45 -5.87 3.09
N ASN A 79 18.40 -5.13 2.49
CA ASN A 79 19.67 -5.71 2.01
C ASN A 79 20.46 -6.50 3.06
N SER A 80 20.24 -6.20 4.35
CA SER A 80 20.89 -6.82 5.50
C SER A 80 19.99 -7.84 6.20
N SER A 81 18.77 -8.03 5.71
CA SER A 81 17.83 -9.03 6.23
C SER A 81 18.28 -10.43 5.79
N PRO A 82 18.28 -11.44 6.67
CA PRO A 82 18.82 -12.77 6.41
C PRO A 82 18.06 -13.61 5.35
N PHE A 83 17.20 -13.01 4.54
CA PHE A 83 16.47 -13.66 3.44
C PHE A 83 16.32 -12.78 2.18
N PHE A 84 16.95 -11.61 2.12
CA PHE A 84 16.72 -10.67 1.00
C PHE A 84 17.11 -11.22 -0.37
N GLU A 85 18.24 -11.93 -0.45
CA GLU A 85 18.71 -12.56 -1.70
C GLU A 85 17.73 -13.61 -2.25
N PHE A 86 16.85 -14.18 -1.42
CA PHE A 86 15.87 -15.18 -1.85
C PHE A 86 14.56 -14.57 -2.42
N TYR A 87 14.33 -13.27 -2.25
CA TYR A 87 13.09 -12.59 -2.67
C TYR A 87 13.30 -11.54 -3.77
N ILE A 88 14.55 -11.24 -4.15
CA ILE A 88 14.87 -10.23 -5.17
C ILE A 88 15.06 -10.83 -6.58
N ASP A 89 15.12 -12.17 -6.71
CA ASP A 89 15.20 -12.90 -7.99
C ASP A 89 13.80 -13.27 -8.52
#